data_AF-A0A3S4HJ38-F1
#
_entry.id   AF-A0A3S4HJ38-F1
#
_cell.length_a   1.000
_cell.length_b   1.000
_cell.length_c   1.000
_cell.angle_alpha   90.00
_cell.angle_beta   90.00
_cell.angle_gamma   90.00
#
_symmetry.space_group_name_H-M   'P 1'
#
loop_
_entity.id
_entity.type
_entity.pdbx_description
1 polymer ?
#
loop_
_entity_poly.entity_id
_entity_poly.type
_entity_poly.pdbx_seq_one_letter_code
_entity_poly.pdbx_strand_id
1 'polypeptide(L)' 'MAVADVYDALISRRVYKPPFSHEKAVGIIRDDSGRHFDPAVVKAFLQVAEQFREIARLYSDTDVVGASVAAERG' A
#
# COMPACT_ATOMS: atom_id res chain seq x y z
N MET A 1 8.83 11.33 7.95
CA MET A 1 7.97 10.13 7.96
C MET A 1 8.57 9.14 6.97
N ALA A 2 8.58 7.85 7.25
CA ALA A 2 9.26 6.90 6.36
C ALA A 2 8.50 6.74 5.04
N VAL A 3 9.20 6.33 3.98
CA VAL A 3 8.58 6.03 2.67
C VAL A 3 7.48 4.97 2.81
N ALA A 4 7.72 3.94 3.62
CA ALA A 4 6.75 2.87 3.86
C ALA A 4 5.44 3.37 4.47
N ASP A 5 5.51 4.21 5.52
CA ASP A 5 4.33 4.78 6.18
C ASP A 5 3.51 5.62 5.20
N VAL A 6 4.18 6.44 4.39
CA VAL A 6 3.51 7.30 3.41
C VAL A 6 2.90 6.48 2.29
N TYR A 7 3.62 5.47 1.78
CA TYR A 7 3.09 4.58 0.77
C TYR A 7 1.81 3.90 1.23
N ASP A 8 1.83 3.26 2.40
CA ASP A 8 0.67 2.58 2.97
C ASP A 8 -0.51 3.55 3.17
N ALA A 9 -0.22 4.72 3.75
CA ALA A 9 -1.18 5.80 3.91
C ALA A 9 -1.85 6.28 2.60
N LEU A 10 -1.14 6.23 1.47
CA LEU A 10 -1.63 6.65 0.16
C LEU A 10 -2.52 5.59 -0.51
N ILE A 11 -2.23 4.30 -0.29
CA ILE A 11 -2.94 3.17 -0.92
C ILE A 11 -4.03 2.57 -0.04
N SER A 12 -4.08 2.93 1.24
CA SER A 12 -5.10 2.47 2.18
C SER A 12 -6.39 3.30 2.10
N ARG A 13 -7.55 2.63 2.21
CA ARG A 13 -8.86 3.29 2.20
C ARG A 13 -9.02 4.13 3.46
N ARG A 14 -9.47 5.37 3.29
CA ARG A 14 -9.89 6.24 4.41
C ARG A 14 -11.37 6.55 4.27
N VAL A 15 -12.05 6.76 5.40
CA VAL A 15 -13.52 6.98 5.49
C VAL A 15 -14.04 8.00 4.46
N TYR A 16 -13.24 9.01 4.12
CA TYR A 16 -13.65 10.14 3.27
C TYR A 16 -12.84 10.27 1.97
N LYS A 17 -11.94 9.34 1.65
CA LYS A 17 -11.10 9.46 0.46
C LYS A 17 -10.77 8.08 -0.12
N PRO A 18 -11.03 7.86 -1.42
CA PRO A 18 -10.61 6.63 -2.07
C PRO A 18 -9.08 6.51 -2.04
N PRO A 19 -8.54 5.30 -1.95
CA PRO A 19 -7.10 5.08 -2.03
C PRO A 19 -6.57 5.51 -3.40
N PHE A 20 -5.31 5.96 -3.44
CA PHE A 20 -4.62 6.15 -4.70
C PHE A 20 -4.22 4.79 -5.31
N SER A 21 -4.08 4.76 -6.64
CA SER A 21 -3.47 3.59 -7.29
C SER A 21 -2.00 3.47 -6.90
N HIS A 22 -1.45 2.26 -7.04
CA HIS A 22 -0.04 1.99 -6.85
C HIS A 22 0.84 2.98 -7.63
N GLU A 23 0.56 3.15 -8.92
CA GLU A 23 1.32 4.01 -9.84
C GLU A 23 1.27 5.48 -9.39
N LYS A 24 0.11 5.92 -8.87
CA LYS A 24 -0.03 7.28 -8.35
C LYS A 24 0.75 7.47 -7.05
N ALA A 25 0.72 6.51 -6.13
CA ALA A 25 1.48 6.56 -4.89
C ALA A 25 2.99 6.58 -5.15
N VAL A 26 3.49 5.71 -6.04
CA VAL A 26 4.89 5.68 -6.48
C VAL A 26 5.30 7.02 -7.10
N GLY A 27 4.44 7.60 -7.95
CA GLY A 27 4.69 8.91 -8.56
C GLY A 27 4.85 10.01 -7.51
N ILE A 28 3.95 10.08 -6.53
CA ILE A 28 4.03 11.07 -5.44
C ILE A 28 5.35 10.94 -4.67
N ILE A 29 5.72 9.72 -4.28
CA ILE A 29 6.95 9.47 -3.51
C ILE A 29 8.20 9.83 -4.32
N ARG A 30 8.23 9.47 -5.60
CA ARG A 30 9.32 9.81 -6.51
C ARG A 30 9.48 11.32 -6.67
N ASP A 31 8.38 12.04 -6.87
CA ASP A 31 8.39 13.47 -7.14
C ASP A 31 8.76 14.29 -5.87
N ASP A 32 8.61 13.72 -4.67
CA ASP A 32 9.05 14.30 -3.39
C ASP A 32 10.47 13.87 -2.94
N SER A 33 11.20 13.13 -3.79
CA SER A 33 12.60 12.72 -3.55
C SER A 33 13.53 13.93 -3.42
N GLY A 34 14.35 13.96 -2.36
CA GLY A 34 15.27 15.07 -2.07
C GLY A 34 14.59 16.30 -1.47
N ARG A 35 13.26 16.28 -1.30
CA ARG A 35 12.49 17.31 -0.61
C ARG A 35 11.96 16.83 0.72
N HIS A 36 11.13 15.78 0.70
CA HIS A 36 10.57 15.17 1.90
C HIS A 36 11.18 13.80 2.23
N PHE A 37 11.75 13.13 1.24
CA PHE A 37 12.36 11.82 1.38
C PHE A 37 13.85 11.84 1.02
N ASP A 38 14.63 11.00 1.70
CA ASP A 38 16.01 10.73 1.33
C ASP A 38 16.05 10.09 -0.08
N PRO A 39 16.78 10.66 -1.05
CA PRO A 39 16.91 10.11 -2.40
C PRO A 39 17.42 8.66 -2.45
N ALA A 40 18.29 8.26 -1.52
CA ALA A 40 18.80 6.89 -1.46
C ALA A 40 17.69 5.90 -1.08
N VAL A 41 16.82 6.30 -0.16
CA VAL A 41 15.67 5.49 0.26
C VAL A 41 14.63 5.42 -0.85
N VAL A 42 14.33 6.52 -1.53
CA VAL A 42 13.42 6.52 -2.68
C VAL A 42 13.97 5.63 -3.78
N LYS A 43 15.27 5.71 -4.09
CA LYS A 43 15.90 4.84 -5.08
C LYS A 43 15.74 3.35 -4.71
N ALA A 44 15.98 2.98 -3.46
CA ALA A 44 15.78 1.61 -3.00
C ALA A 44 14.31 1.18 -3.10
N PHE A 45 13.37 2.02 -2.69
CA PHE A 45 11.94 1.78 -2.81
C PHE A 45 11.52 1.52 -4.27
N LEU A 46 11.99 2.33 -5.22
CA LEU A 46 11.65 2.16 -6.64
C LEU A 46 12.14 0.82 -7.22
N GLN A 47 13.22 0.24 -6.69
CA GLN A 47 13.70 -1.08 -7.10
C GLN A 47 12.78 -2.23 -6.64
N VAL A 48 11.97 -2.00 -5.61
CA VAL A 48 11.09 -3.01 -4.99
C VAL A 48 9.61 -2.61 -5.05
N ALA A 49 9.24 -1.57 -5.80
CA ALA A 49 7.89 -1.01 -5.80
C ALA A 49 6.82 -2.05 -6.21
N GLU A 50 7.10 -2.91 -7.17
CA GLU A 50 6.17 -3.98 -7.54
C GLU A 50 6.00 -5.04 -6.43
N GLN A 51 7.02 -5.28 -5.61
CA GLN A 51 6.87 -6.15 -4.44
C GLN A 51 5.94 -5.50 -3.40
N PHE A 52 6.02 -4.18 -3.22
CA PHE A 52 5.07 -3.43 -2.40
C PHE A 52 3.63 -3.53 -2.95
N ARG A 53 3.46 -3.51 -4.28
CA ARG A 53 2.16 -3.73 -4.93
C ARG A 53 1.59 -5.11 -4.61
N GLU A 54 2.39 -6.16 -4.74
CA GLU A 54 1.95 -7.53 -4.45
C GLU A 54 1.60 -7.71 -2.97
N ILE A 55 2.42 -7.21 -2.05
CA ILE A 55 2.13 -7.23 -0.61
C ILE A 55 0.82 -6.49 -0.32
N ALA A 56 0.65 -5.28 -0.87
CA ALA A 56 -0.58 -4.52 -0.72
C ALA A 56 -1.81 -5.26 -1.25
N ARG A 57 -1.67 -6.04 -2.33
CA ARG A 57 -2.77 -6.86 -2.88
C ARG A 57 -3.10 -8.05 -1.99
N LEU A 58 -2.08 -8.71 -1.41
CA LEU A 58 -2.25 -9.85 -0.52
C LEU A 58 -2.89 -9.47 0.82
N TYR A 59 -2.58 -8.29 1.33
CA TYR A 59 -3.06 -7.79 2.62
C TYR A 59 -4.09 -6.67 2.51
N SER A 60 -4.61 -6.39 1.31
CA SER A 60 -5.74 -5.47 1.18
C SER A 60 -6.89 -6.00 2.03
N ASP A 61 -7.57 -5.13 2.77
CA ASP A 61 -8.82 -5.40 3.48
C ASP A 61 -9.89 -5.83 2.44
N THR A 62 -9.77 -7.06 1.97
CA THR A 62 -10.91 -7.85 1.55
C THR A 62 -11.59 -8.12 2.86
N ASP A 63 -12.76 -7.51 3.08
CA ASP A 63 -13.62 -7.88 4.19
C ASP A 63 -13.62 -9.42 4.26
N VAL A 64 -12.97 -9.98 5.28
CA VAL A 64 -13.24 -11.33 5.74
C VAL A 64 -14.67 -11.29 6.28
N VAL A 65 -15.64 -11.15 5.38
CA VAL A 65 -17.06 -11.34 5.65
C VAL A 65 -17.19 -12.82 5.96
N GLY A 66 -17.13 -13.13 7.25
CA GLY A 66 -17.78 -14.30 7.83
C GLY A 66 -17.72 -15.59 7.03
N ALA A 67 -16.54 -16.13 6.76
CA ALA A 67 -16.40 -17.58 6.61
C ALA A 67 -16.47 -18.24 8.00
N SER A 68 -17.60 -18.05 8.68
CA SER A 68 -17.97 -18.86 9.83
C SER A 68 -18.19 -20.28 9.36
N VAL A 69 -17.30 -21.17 9.79
CA VAL A 69 -17.59 -22.53 10.28
C VAL A 69 -19.06 -22.95 10.09
N ALA A 70 -19.37 -23.57 8.95
CA ALA A 70 -20.62 -24.30 8.72
C ALA A 70 -20.39 -25.42 7.69
N ALA A 71 -19.53 -26.36 8.05
CA ALA A 71 -19.43 -27.66 7.37
C ALA A 71 -19.15 -28.78 8.39
N GLU A 72 -19.90 -28.78 9.49
CA GLU A 72 -20.07 -29.95 10.34
C GLU A 72 -21.53 -30.01 10.78
N ARG A 73 -22.34 -30.77 10.03
CA ARG A 73 -23.54 -31.54 10.42
C ARG A 73 -24.46 -31.70 9.22
N GLY A 74 -24.59 -32.95 8.76
CA GLY A 74 -25.48 -33.40 7.70
C GLY A 74 -25.01 -34.73 7.17
#